data_AF-A0A9D6QBX2-F1
#
_entry.id   AF-A0A9D6QBX2-F1
#
_cell.length_a   1.000
_cell.length_b   1.000
_cell.length_c   1.000
_cell.angle_alpha   90.00
_cell.angle_beta   90.00
_cell.angle_gamma   90.00
#
_symmetry.space_group_name_H-M   'P 1'
#
loop_
_entity.id
_entity.type
_entity.pdbx_description
1 polymer ?
#
loop_
_entity_poly.entity_id
_entity_poly.type
_entity_poly.pdbx_seq_one_letter_code
_entity_poly.pdbx_strand_id
1 'polypeptide(L)' 'MEPPLTAQDLWPLLLKLPHDEQLRRAKLALSAASGGGREDARAYQAAPPAADEFSIADNPLAWEGEGWNEC' A
#
# COMPACT_ATOMS: atom_id res chain seq x y z
N MET A 1 1.13 15.28 -20.46
CA MET A 1 0.73 14.13 -19.62
C MET A 1 1.80 13.08 -19.79
N GLU A 2 2.44 12.69 -18.69
CA GLU A 2 3.39 11.58 -18.71
C GLU A 2 2.64 10.27 -18.97
N PRO A 3 3.22 9.33 -19.75
CA PRO A 3 2.60 8.03 -19.95
C PRO A 3 2.48 7.28 -18.62
N PRO A 4 1.42 6.47 -18.44
CA PRO A 4 1.26 5.69 -17.22
C PRO A 4 2.42 4.71 -17.06
N LEU A 5 2.99 4.64 -15.86
CA LEU A 5 4.04 3.69 -15.52
C LEU A 5 3.54 2.26 -15.74
N THR A 6 4.33 1.47 -16.45
CA THR A 6 4.05 0.06 -16.69
C THR A 6 4.89 -0.82 -15.74
N ALA A 7 4.49 -2.10 -15.60
CA ALA A 7 5.28 -3.06 -14.84
C ALA A 7 6.71 -3.22 -15.41
N GLN A 8 6.88 -3.01 -16.72
CA GLN A 8 8.17 -3.11 -17.38
C GLN A 8 9.13 -1.99 -16.93
N ASP A 9 8.59 -0.79 -16.69
CA ASP A 9 9.37 0.37 -16.23
C ASP A 9 9.89 0.19 -14.80
N LEU A 10 9.23 -0.65 -14.00
CA LEU A 10 9.62 -0.95 -12.63
C LEU A 10 10.62 -2.12 -12.53
N TRP A 11 10.77 -2.91 -13.60
CA TRP A 11 11.64 -4.09 -13.61
C TRP A 11 13.10 -3.79 -13.24
N PRO A 12 13.76 -2.76 -13.78
CA PRO A 12 15.14 -2.43 -13.42
C PRO A 12 15.31 -2.05 -11.95
N LEU A 13 14.24 -1.54 -11.30
CA LEU A 13 14.27 -1.18 -9.88
C LEU A 13 14.18 -2.43 -9.00
N LEU A 14 13.34 -3.40 -9.38
CA LEU A 14 13.25 -4.68 -8.68
C LEU A 14 14.57 -5.44 -8.70
N LEU A 15 15.29 -5.43 -9.83
CA LEU A 15 16.58 -6.11 -9.95
C LEU A 15 17.67 -5.55 -9.03
N LYS A 16 17.56 -4.28 -8.61
CA LYS A 16 18.51 -3.65 -7.67
C LYS A 16 18.26 -4.04 -6.22
N LEU A 17 17.12 -4.67 -5.91
CA LEU A 17 16.77 -5.07 -4.56
C LEU A 17 17.50 -6.38 -4.18
N PRO A 18 17.79 -6.59 -2.88
CA PRO A 18 18.21 -7.90 -2.38
C PRO A 18 17.19 -8.99 -2.70
N HIS A 19 17.64 -10.24 -2.82
CA HIS A 19 16.78 -11.36 -3.22
C HIS A 19 15.53 -11.53 -2.33
N ASP A 20 15.69 -11.43 -1.01
CA ASP A 20 14.56 -11.53 -0.08
C ASP A 20 13.51 -10.44 -0.30
N GLU A 21 13.99 -9.24 -0.67
CA GLU A 21 13.11 -8.12 -0.95
C GLU A 21 12.40 -8.29 -2.30
N GLN A 22 13.08 -8.81 -3.32
CA GLN A 22 12.43 -9.20 -4.58
C GLN A 22 11.31 -10.22 -4.33
N LEU A 23 11.55 -11.21 -3.48
CA LEU A 23 10.58 -12.23 -3.12
C LEU A 23 9.39 -11.64 -2.35
N ARG A 24 9.63 -10.73 -1.39
CA ARG A 24 8.56 -10.01 -0.69
C ARG A 24 7.68 -9.21 -1.64
N ARG A 25 8.28 -8.48 -2.60
CA ARG A 25 7.53 -7.70 -3.60
C ARG A 25 6.73 -8.60 -4.54
N ALA A 26 7.30 -9.74 -4.97
CA ALA A 26 6.59 -10.71 -5.80
C ALA A 26 5.38 -11.31 -5.07
N LYS A 27 5.52 -11.68 -3.79
CA LYS A 27 4.42 -12.18 -2.95
C LYS A 27 3.32 -11.13 -2.77
N LEU A 28 3.70 -9.87 -2.55
CA LEU A 28 2.75 -8.76 -2.41
C LEU A 28 1.98 -8.53 -3.71
N ALA A 29 2.68 -8.49 -4.85
CA ALA A 29 2.05 -8.33 -6.16
C ALA A 29 1.06 -9.48 -6.46
N LEU A 30 1.46 -10.72 -6.16
CA LEU A 30 0.58 -11.88 -6.30
C LEU A 30 -0.64 -11.76 -5.38
N SER A 31 -0.46 -11.35 -4.13
CA SER A 31 -1.55 -11.19 -3.15
C SER A 31 -2.54 -10.11 -3.60
N ALA A 32 -2.04 -8.97 -4.09
CA ALA A 32 -2.86 -7.89 -4.64
C ALA A 32 -3.63 -8.30 -5.90
N ALA A 33 -3.04 -9.15 -6.75
CA ALA A 33 -3.71 -9.71 -7.92
C ALA A 33 -4.78 -10.75 -7.55
N SER A 34 -4.58 -11.47 -6.43
CA SER A 34 -5.45 -12.55 -5.97
C SER A 34 -6.61 -12.04 -5.10
N GLY A 35 -6.40 -10.96 -4.36
CA GLY A 35 -7.33 -10.46 -3.36
C GLY A 35 -7.83 -9.06 -3.68
N GLY A 36 -9.14 -8.95 -3.93
CA GLY A 36 -10.01 -7.88 -3.40
C GLY A 36 -9.79 -6.42 -3.81
N GLY A 37 -8.63 -6.02 -4.35
CA GLY A 37 -8.28 -4.61 -4.53
C GLY A 37 -9.24 -3.84 -5.45
N ARG A 38 -10.03 -4.54 -6.28
CA ARG A 38 -11.07 -3.95 -7.10
C ARG A 38 -12.32 -3.54 -6.32
N GLU A 39 -12.69 -4.28 -5.27
CA GLU A 39 -13.83 -3.92 -4.41
C GLU A 39 -13.43 -2.84 -3.41
N ASP A 40 -12.25 -2.94 -2.80
CA ASP A 40 -11.72 -1.91 -1.90
C ASP A 40 -11.55 -0.57 -2.64
N ALA A 41 -10.94 -0.59 -3.83
CA ALA A 41 -10.80 0.62 -4.64
C ALA A 41 -12.15 1.21 -5.06
N ARG A 42 -13.17 0.37 -5.31
CA ARG A 42 -14.54 0.84 -5.57
C ARG A 42 -15.18 1.46 -4.33
N ALA A 43 -14.94 0.91 -3.15
CA ALA A 43 -15.43 1.48 -1.89
C ALA A 43 -14.83 2.88 -1.64
N TYR A 44 -13.51 3.03 -1.81
CA TYR A 44 -12.84 4.35 -1.71
C TYR A 44 -13.30 5.35 -2.77
N GLN A 45 -13.63 4.90 -3.98
CA GLN A 45 -14.19 5.77 -5.01
C GLN A 45 -15.64 6.18 -4.72
N ALA A 46 -16.42 5.27 -4.14
CA ALA A 46 -17.84 5.50 -3.82
C ALA A 46 -18.02 6.42 -2.61
N ALA A 47 -17.12 6.34 -1.63
CA ALA A 47 -17.10 7.18 -0.45
C ALA A 47 -15.67 7.72 -0.25
N PRO A 48 -15.27 8.79 -0.97
CA PRO A 48 -13.97 9.39 -0.78
C PRO A 48 -13.86 9.97 0.63
N PRO A 49 -12.68 9.88 1.26
CA PRO A 49 -12.50 10.41 2.59
C PRO A 49 -12.72 11.92 2.62
N ALA A 50 -13.28 12.40 3.73
CA ALA A 50 -13.54 13.82 3.91
C ALA A 50 -12.21 14.58 4.16
N ALA A 51 -12.15 15.85 3.79
CA ALA A 51 -10.93 16.65 3.92
C ALA A 51 -10.46 16.79 5.39
N ASP A 52 -11.38 16.65 6.33
CA ASP A 52 -11.16 16.70 7.77
C ASP A 52 -11.01 15.32 8.43
N GLU A 53 -11.20 14.21 7.70
CA GLU A 53 -11.12 12.84 8.23
C GLU A 53 -9.73 12.50 8.79
N PHE A 54 -8.68 13.06 8.19
CA PHE A 54 -7.30 12.94 8.65
C PHE A 54 -6.81 14.17 9.43
N SER A 55 -7.70 15.15 9.66
CA SER A 55 -7.40 16.33 10.47
C SER A 55 -7.64 16.01 11.94
N ILE A 56 -6.78 15.17 12.52
CA ILE A 56 -6.79 14.90 13.95
C ILE A 56 -6.33 16.17 14.69
N ALA A 57 -7.19 16.71 15.57
CA ALA A 57 -6.84 17.79 16.50
C ALA A 57 -6.03 17.29 17.71
N ASP A 58 -5.97 15.97 17.88
CA ASP A 58 -5.22 15.29 18.93
C ASP A 58 -3.76 14.99 18.51
N ASN A 59 -2.88 14.75 19.48
CA ASN A 59 -1.45 14.60 19.20
C ASN A 59 -1.20 13.39 18.24
N PRO A 60 -0.61 13.58 17.05
CA PRO A 60 -0.32 12.47 16.11
C PRO A 60 0.66 11.43 16.66
N LEU A 61 1.29 11.69 17.82
CA LEU A 61 2.16 10.77 18.55
C LEU A 61 1.46 10.10 19.75
N ALA A 62 0.16 10.35 19.99
CA ALA A 62 -0.60 9.72 21.08
C ALA A 62 -1.09 8.30 20.74
N TRP A 63 -0.64 7.73 19.62
CA TRP A 63 -0.89 6.33 19.34
C TRP A 63 -0.13 5.47 20.36
N GLU A 64 -0.80 5.09 21.45
CA GLU A 64 -0.42 3.97 22.30
C GLU A 64 -0.69 2.68 21.52
N GLY A 65 0.13 2.42 20.50
CA GLY A 65 0.14 1.13 19.85
C GLY A 65 0.61 0.12 20.89
N GLU A 66 -0.31 -0.67 21.44
CA GLU A 66 0.06 -1.98 21.96
C GLU A 66 0.79 -2.67 20.82
N GLY A 67 2.12 -2.71 20.93
CA GLY A 67 2.97 -3.32 19.91
C GLY A 67 2.40 -4.69 19.59
N TRP A 68 2.33 -5.03 18.31
CA TRP A 68 1.99 -6.37 17.84
C TRP A 68 3.06 -7.35 18.34
N ASN A 69 3.04 -7.65 19.64
CA ASN A 69 3.85 -8.68 20.26
C ASN A 69 3.16 -9.99 19.89
N GLU A 70 3.71 -10.59 18.82
CA GLU A 70 3.87 -12.03 18.61
C GLU A 70 2.93 -12.93 19.44
N CYS A 71 1.86 -13.41 18.79
CA CYS A 71 1.17 -14.66 19.14
C CYS A 71 0.98 -15.50 17.88
#